data_AF-A0A7W1J3S6-F1
#
_entry.id   AF-A0A7W1J3S6-F1
#
_cell.length_a   1.000
_cell.length_b   1.000
_cell.length_c   1.000
_cell.angle_alpha   90.00
_cell.angle_beta   90.00
_cell.angle_gamma   90.00
#
_symmetry.space_group_name_H-M   'P 1'
#
loop_
_entity.id
_entity.type
_entity.pdbx_description
1 polymer ?
#
loop_
_entity_poly.entity_id
_entity_poly.type
_entity_poly.pdbx_seq_one_letter_code
_entity_poly.pdbx_strand_id
1 'polypeptide(L)'
;MKRLIKKNGLLDRQPAYYAAKTALTLGLLAVSLALLFVLGDTWFQLLNAVYLAFVFVQISLLAHDFGHRQFSFRSPWKNDWLTLVFGNLLLGISRQWWIDKHNDHHGHPNQLDVDPDVDIPLLAFEEEQALDKRGFARFVVKYQAALIF
;
A
#
# COMPACT_ATOMS: atom_id res chain seq x y z
N MET A 1 18.63 7.33 -20.20
CA MET A 1 18.19 7.05 -18.80
C MET A 1 18.41 5.59 -18.36
N LYS A 2 17.76 4.58 -18.96
CA LYS A 2 17.81 3.16 -18.52
C LYS A 2 19.21 2.56 -18.29
N ARG A 3 20.20 2.93 -19.11
CA ARG A 3 21.61 2.50 -18.97
C ARG A 3 22.27 3.03 -17.68
N LEU A 4 21.97 4.26 -17.27
CA LEU A 4 22.50 4.86 -16.04
C LEU A 4 21.91 4.18 -14.80
N ILE A 5 20.59 3.94 -14.80
CA ILE A 5 19.89 3.25 -13.71
C ILE A 5 20.49 1.86 -13.48
N LYS A 6 20.68 1.09 -14.56
CA LYS A 6 21.34 -0.23 -14.49
C LYS A 6 22.79 -0.16 -14.04
N LYS A 7 23.58 0.79 -14.58
CA LYS A 7 25.00 0.95 -14.21
C LYS A 7 25.17 1.26 -12.72
N ASN A 8 24.26 2.02 -12.13
CA ASN A 8 24.30 2.39 -10.72
C ASN A 8 23.67 1.31 -9.81
N GLY A 9 23.32 0.14 -10.32
CA GLY A 9 22.74 -0.95 -9.52
C GLY A 9 21.36 -0.62 -8.92
N LEU A 10 20.66 0.41 -9.41
CA LEU A 10 19.37 0.83 -8.85
C LEU A 10 18.24 -0.16 -9.11
N LEU A 11 18.48 -1.18 -9.93
CA LEU A 11 17.57 -2.31 -10.18
C LEU A 11 18.04 -3.60 -9.49
N ASP A 12 19.15 -3.53 -8.74
CA ASP A 12 19.67 -4.69 -8.02
C ASP A 12 18.73 -5.00 -6.86
N ARG A 13 18.42 -6.29 -6.71
CA ARG A 13 17.45 -6.71 -5.70
C ARG A 13 18.07 -6.69 -4.30
N GLN A 14 17.26 -6.43 -3.28
CA GLN A 14 17.72 -6.22 -1.90
C GLN A 14 17.12 -7.23 -0.89
N PRO A 15 17.43 -8.55 -1.00
CA PRO A 15 16.81 -9.59 -0.16
C PRO A 15 17.00 -9.38 1.34
N ALA A 16 18.19 -8.94 1.77
CA ALA A 16 18.48 -8.75 3.19
C ALA A 16 17.63 -7.63 3.79
N TYR A 17 17.48 -6.52 3.07
CA TYR A 17 16.63 -5.40 3.46
C TYR A 17 15.17 -5.87 3.62
N TYR A 18 14.64 -6.54 2.62
CA TYR A 18 13.25 -6.98 2.68
C TYR A 18 13.02 -8.08 3.73
N ALA A 19 13.97 -9.00 3.94
CA ALA A 19 13.87 -9.98 5.02
C ALA A 19 13.81 -9.30 6.39
N ALA A 20 14.68 -8.30 6.63
CA ALA A 20 14.67 -7.52 7.86
C ALA A 20 13.38 -6.71 8.03
N LYS A 21 12.93 -6.03 6.97
CA LYS A 21 11.67 -5.25 6.98
C LYS A 21 10.46 -6.13 7.25
N THR A 22 10.44 -7.34 6.67
CA THR A 22 9.39 -8.33 6.88
C THR A 22 9.38 -8.80 8.33
N ALA A 23 10.53 -9.21 8.87
CA ALA A 23 10.65 -9.65 10.25
C ALA A 23 10.24 -8.55 11.25
N LEU A 24 10.68 -7.31 11.03
CA LEU A 24 10.27 -6.17 11.83
C LEU A 24 8.75 -5.97 11.79
N THR A 25 8.17 -5.94 10.60
CA THR A 25 6.72 -5.68 10.43
C THR A 25 5.87 -6.77 11.07
N LEU A 26 6.24 -8.05 10.91
CA LEU A 26 5.55 -9.17 11.57
C LEU A 26 5.76 -9.15 13.09
N GLY A 27 6.94 -8.74 13.56
CA GLY A 27 7.19 -8.51 14.98
C GLY A 27 6.29 -7.41 15.55
N LEU A 28 6.15 -6.29 14.85
CA LEU A 28 5.25 -5.20 15.25
C LEU A 28 3.78 -5.67 15.31
N LEU A 29 3.35 -6.47 14.32
CA LEU A 29 2.02 -7.09 14.32
C LEU A 29 1.83 -8.01 15.52
N ALA A 30 2.78 -8.90 15.79
CA ALA A 30 2.71 -9.81 16.94
C ALA A 30 2.62 -9.05 18.27
N VAL A 31 3.36 -7.93 18.42
CA VAL A 31 3.24 -7.05 19.58
C VAL A 31 1.83 -6.47 19.70
N SER A 32 1.25 -5.97 18.60
CA SER A 32 -0.12 -5.43 18.65
C SER A 32 -1.15 -6.49 19.06
N LEU A 33 -1.02 -7.70 18.50
CA LEU A 33 -1.90 -8.82 18.84
C LEU A 33 -1.74 -9.24 20.31
N ALA A 34 -0.52 -9.24 20.85
CA ALA A 34 -0.29 -9.50 22.28
C ALA A 34 -0.90 -8.41 23.17
N LEU A 35 -0.77 -7.14 22.77
CA LEU A 35 -1.38 -6.00 23.47
C LEU A 35 -2.90 -6.11 23.56
N LEU A 36 -3.57 -6.72 22.57
CA LEU A 36 -5.02 -6.96 22.66
C LEU A 36 -5.38 -7.76 23.91
N PHE A 37 -4.61 -8.80 24.24
CA PHE A 37 -4.86 -9.63 25.42
C PHE A 37 -4.36 -8.98 26.72
N VAL A 38 -3.19 -8.33 26.69
CA VAL A 38 -2.59 -7.70 27.88
C VAL A 38 -3.41 -6.50 28.35
N LEU A 39 -3.92 -5.68 27.43
CA LEU A 39 -4.68 -4.48 27.75
C LEU A 39 -6.15 -4.76 28.08
N GLY A 40 -6.69 -5.92 27.71
CA GLY A 40 -8.09 -6.28 27.96
C GLY A 40 -9.08 -5.21 27.50
N ASP A 41 -10.09 -4.93 28.31
CA ASP A 41 -11.17 -3.97 27.97
C ASP A 41 -10.83 -2.51 28.33
N THR A 42 -9.55 -2.16 28.38
CA THR A 42 -9.12 -0.80 28.73
C THR A 42 -9.13 0.15 27.53
N TRP A 43 -9.29 1.45 27.80
CA TRP A 43 -9.21 2.50 26.77
C TRP A 43 -7.85 2.59 26.07
N PHE A 44 -6.79 1.99 26.65
CA PHE A 44 -5.48 1.90 25.99
C PHE A 44 -5.53 1.09 24.68
N GLN A 45 -6.57 0.29 24.45
CA GLN A 45 -6.81 -0.34 23.15
C GLN A 45 -6.95 0.68 22.01
N LEU A 46 -7.38 1.92 22.28
CA LEU A 46 -7.40 2.97 21.26
C LEU A 46 -5.98 3.33 20.77
N LEU A 47 -5.00 3.35 21.67
CA LEU A 47 -3.60 3.55 21.28
C LEU A 47 -3.07 2.36 20.49
N ASN A 48 -3.42 1.14 20.91
CA ASN A 48 -3.06 -0.07 20.18
C ASN A 48 -3.72 -0.10 18.78
N ALA A 49 -4.93 0.43 18.62
CA ALA A 49 -5.60 0.55 17.33
C ALA A 49 -4.86 1.50 16.38
N VAL A 50 -4.40 2.66 16.86
CA VAL A 50 -3.55 3.57 16.08
C VAL A 50 -2.23 2.91 15.68
N TYR A 51 -1.61 2.20 16.63
CA TYR A 51 -0.40 1.44 16.37
C TYR A 51 -0.63 0.33 15.32
N LEU A 52 -1.72 -0.42 15.43
CA LEU A 52 -2.09 -1.47 14.49
C LEU A 52 -2.38 -0.91 13.09
N ALA A 53 -3.02 0.26 13.00
CA ALA A 53 -3.22 0.97 11.73
C ALA A 53 -1.88 1.29 11.05
N PHE A 54 -0.90 1.80 11.80
CA PHE A 54 0.45 1.99 11.29
C PHE A 54 1.09 0.69 10.82
N VAL A 55 0.94 -0.41 11.57
CA VAL A 55 1.47 -1.72 11.18
C VAL A 55 0.82 -2.22 9.89
N PHE A 56 -0.49 -2.06 9.71
CA PHE A 56 -1.16 -2.45 8.46
C PHE A 56 -0.68 -1.65 7.26
N VAL A 57 -0.36 -0.36 7.42
CA VAL A 57 0.30 0.41 6.35
C VAL A 57 1.68 -0.18 6.01
N GLN A 58 2.45 -0.63 6.99
CA GLN A 58 3.73 -1.31 6.70
C GLN A 58 3.53 -2.64 5.96
N ILE A 59 2.50 -3.40 6.33
CA ILE A 59 2.12 -4.64 5.64
C ILE A 59 1.70 -4.35 4.19
N SER A 60 0.94 -3.28 3.94
CA SER A 60 0.52 -2.90 2.58
C SER A 60 1.68 -2.47 1.70
N LEU A 61 2.67 -1.76 2.25
CA LEU A 61 3.89 -1.41 1.52
C LEU A 61 4.69 -2.67 1.15
N LEU A 62 4.85 -3.62 2.08
CA LEU A 62 5.48 -4.91 1.77
C LEU A 62 4.70 -5.69 0.70
N ALA A 63 3.36 -5.76 0.81
CA ALA A 63 2.52 -6.43 -0.18
C ALA A 63 2.69 -5.82 -1.58
N HIS A 64 2.74 -4.48 -1.67
CA HIS A 64 3.02 -3.74 -2.90
C HIS A 64 4.37 -4.13 -3.49
N ASP A 65 5.44 -4.06 -2.70
CA ASP A 65 6.80 -4.35 -3.16
C ASP A 65 6.96 -5.82 -3.60
N PHE A 66 6.27 -6.74 -2.92
CA PHE A 66 6.20 -8.15 -3.32
C PHE A 66 5.43 -8.33 -4.62
N GLY A 67 4.32 -7.60 -4.81
CA GLY A 67 3.56 -7.59 -6.06
C GLY A 67 4.42 -7.15 -7.26
N HIS A 68 5.30 -6.17 -7.02
CA HIS A 68 6.33 -5.72 -7.98
C HIS A 68 7.57 -6.62 -8.06
N ARG A 69 7.61 -7.71 -7.29
CA ARG A 69 8.69 -8.70 -7.26
C ARG A 69 10.05 -8.13 -6.83
N GLN A 70 10.04 -7.13 -5.96
CA GLN A 70 11.25 -6.44 -5.50
C GLN A 70 12.01 -7.20 -4.40
N PHE A 71 11.36 -8.11 -3.65
CA PHE A 71 11.96 -8.83 -2.51
C PHE A 71 13.25 -9.56 -2.84
N SER A 72 13.34 -10.18 -4.03
CA SER A 72 14.44 -11.08 -4.45
C SER A 72 14.25 -12.55 -4.10
N PHE A 73 13.75 -13.28 -5.10
CA PHE A 73 14.07 -14.68 -5.31
C PHE A 73 14.31 -14.91 -6.79
N ARG A 74 15.16 -15.89 -7.15
CA ARG A 74 15.28 -16.35 -8.56
C ARG A 74 13.96 -16.87 -9.13
N SER A 75 13.00 -17.16 -8.25
CA SER A 75 11.72 -17.76 -8.59
C SER A 75 10.58 -16.77 -8.33
N PRO A 76 9.90 -16.27 -9.38
CA PRO A 76 8.78 -15.34 -9.26
C PRO A 76 7.67 -15.81 -8.31
N TRP A 77 7.40 -17.12 -8.28
CA TRP A 77 6.34 -17.72 -7.44
C TRP A 77 6.45 -17.36 -5.96
N LYS A 78 7.66 -17.17 -5.41
CA LYS A 78 7.83 -16.80 -4.00
C LYS A 78 7.30 -15.41 -3.69
N ASN A 79 7.49 -14.46 -4.61
CA ASN A 79 6.92 -13.13 -4.48
C ASN A 79 5.40 -13.22 -4.58
N ASP A 80 4.88 -14.02 -5.52
CA ASP A 80 3.43 -14.21 -5.67
C ASP A 80 2.80 -14.77 -4.39
N TRP A 81 3.43 -15.76 -3.74
CA TRP A 81 3.00 -16.27 -2.44
C TRP A 81 3.08 -15.23 -1.32
N LEU A 82 4.15 -14.45 -1.26
CA LEU A 82 4.26 -13.37 -0.27
C LEU A 82 3.17 -12.31 -0.50
N THR A 83 2.85 -11.96 -1.74
CA THR A 83 1.73 -11.06 -2.03
C THR A 83 0.39 -11.68 -1.65
N LEU A 84 0.19 -12.99 -1.82
CA LEU A 84 -1.02 -13.67 -1.33
C LEU A 84 -1.12 -13.62 0.21
N VAL A 85 -0.04 -13.86 0.92
CA VAL A 85 -0.04 -13.80 2.40
C VAL A 85 -0.26 -12.37 2.89
N PHE A 86 0.51 -11.40 2.39
CA PHE A 86 0.46 -10.03 2.89
C PHE A 86 -0.74 -9.26 2.35
N GLY A 87 -1.12 -9.46 1.09
CA GLY A 87 -2.29 -8.84 0.47
C GLY A 87 -3.59 -9.54 0.85
N ASN A 88 -3.76 -10.80 0.45
CA ASN A 88 -5.05 -11.47 0.63
C ASN A 88 -5.31 -11.84 2.10
N LEU A 89 -4.38 -12.52 2.76
CA LEU A 89 -4.63 -13.04 4.12
C LEU A 89 -4.58 -11.93 5.18
N LEU A 90 -3.52 -11.11 5.18
CA LEU A 90 -3.32 -10.10 6.23
C LEU A 90 -4.13 -8.82 6.01
N LEU A 91 -4.33 -8.39 4.76
CA LEU A 91 -5.05 -7.14 4.43
C LEU A 91 -6.45 -7.36 3.86
N GLY A 92 -6.81 -8.58 3.44
CA GLY A 92 -8.09 -8.84 2.78
C GLY A 92 -8.18 -8.33 1.33
N ILE A 93 -7.06 -7.94 0.72
CA ILE A 93 -7.02 -7.39 -0.65
C ILE A 93 -6.63 -8.49 -1.63
N SER A 94 -7.44 -8.68 -2.68
CA SER A 94 -7.12 -9.64 -3.74
C SER A 94 -5.85 -9.23 -4.50
N ARG A 95 -4.81 -10.07 -4.43
CA ARG A 95 -3.59 -9.93 -5.23
C ARG A 95 -3.90 -9.70 -6.71
N GLN A 96 -4.82 -10.46 -7.30
CA GLN A 96 -5.07 -10.39 -8.75
C GLN A 96 -5.66 -9.02 -9.12
N TRP A 97 -6.73 -8.63 -8.44
CA TRP A 97 -7.36 -7.33 -8.64
C TRP A 97 -6.36 -6.19 -8.44
N TRP A 98 -5.54 -6.26 -7.39
CA TRP A 98 -4.57 -5.22 -7.09
C TRP A 98 -3.48 -5.14 -8.16
N ILE A 99 -2.91 -6.27 -8.59
CA ILE A 99 -1.87 -6.28 -9.64
C ILE A 99 -2.42 -5.74 -10.96
N ASP A 100 -3.61 -6.16 -11.36
CA ASP A 100 -4.22 -5.72 -12.62
C ASP A 100 -4.45 -4.20 -12.60
N LYS A 101 -5.20 -3.71 -11.60
CA LYS A 101 -5.50 -2.29 -11.39
C LYS A 101 -4.25 -1.42 -11.28
N HIS A 102 -3.25 -1.89 -10.52
CA HIS A 102 -2.04 -1.14 -10.27
C HIS A 102 -1.07 -1.13 -11.47
N ASN A 103 -1.05 -2.19 -12.27
CA ASN A 103 -0.28 -2.19 -13.52
C ASN A 103 -0.87 -1.22 -14.55
N ASP A 104 -2.20 -1.10 -14.62
CA ASP A 104 -2.87 -0.10 -15.48
C ASP A 104 -2.44 1.32 -15.10
N HIS A 105 -2.46 1.63 -13.79
CA HIS A 105 -1.95 2.89 -13.25
C HIS A 105 -0.48 3.14 -13.63
N HIS A 106 0.43 2.20 -13.39
CA HIS A 106 1.86 2.38 -13.72
C HIS A 106 2.12 2.46 -15.24
N GLY A 107 1.25 1.87 -16.06
CA GLY A 107 1.31 1.96 -17.52
C GLY A 107 0.91 3.33 -18.05
N HIS A 108 -0.08 3.96 -17.41
CA HIS A 108 -0.69 5.21 -17.88
C HIS A 108 -0.95 6.21 -16.74
N PRO A 109 0.06 6.55 -15.91
CA PRO A 109 -0.18 7.30 -14.69
C PRO A 109 -0.73 8.70 -14.99
N ASN A 110 -1.74 9.11 -14.23
CA ASN A 110 -2.46 10.38 -14.35
C ASN A 110 -3.14 10.61 -15.72
N GLN A 111 -3.49 9.54 -16.44
CA GLN A 111 -4.30 9.65 -17.66
C GLN A 111 -5.75 9.29 -17.34
N LEU A 112 -6.65 10.27 -17.40
CA LEU A 112 -8.04 10.12 -16.94
C LEU A 112 -8.79 8.92 -17.52
N ASP A 113 -8.61 8.62 -18.81
CA ASP A 113 -9.40 7.61 -19.52
C ASP A 113 -9.02 6.17 -19.18
N VAL A 114 -7.83 5.96 -18.60
CA VAL A 114 -7.20 4.64 -18.50
C VAL A 114 -6.55 4.36 -17.15
N ASP A 115 -6.26 5.39 -16.36
CA ASP A 115 -5.72 5.24 -15.01
C ASP A 115 -6.86 5.05 -14.01
N PRO A 116 -7.04 3.86 -13.43
CA PRO A 116 -8.08 3.66 -12.43
C PRO A 116 -7.81 4.41 -11.10
N ASP A 117 -6.63 4.98 -10.89
CA ASP A 117 -6.25 5.69 -9.66
C ASP A 117 -6.66 7.18 -9.67
N VAL A 118 -7.16 7.70 -10.80
CA VAL A 118 -7.71 9.08 -10.89
C VAL A 118 -9.25 9.12 -10.84
N ASP A 119 -9.91 7.96 -10.81
CA ASP A 119 -11.35 7.83 -10.61
C ASP A 119 -11.68 7.48 -9.15
N ILE A 120 -11.40 8.43 -8.25
CA ILE A 120 -11.66 8.28 -6.81
C ILE A 120 -12.85 9.17 -6.42
N PRO A 121 -13.97 8.60 -5.92
CA PRO A 121 -15.20 9.36 -5.65
C PRO A 121 -15.03 10.58 -4.73
N LEU A 122 -14.07 10.54 -3.79
CA LEU A 122 -13.82 11.61 -2.82
C LEU A 122 -12.75 12.62 -3.25
N LEU A 123 -12.05 12.39 -4.36
CA LEU A 123 -11.01 13.26 -4.87
C LEU A 123 -11.39 13.81 -6.24
N ALA A 124 -10.67 14.83 -6.68
CA ALA A 124 -10.75 15.35 -8.04
C ALA A 124 -9.34 15.60 -8.57
N PHE A 125 -9.07 15.07 -9.76
CA PHE A 125 -7.83 15.24 -10.51
C PHE A 125 -8.02 16.16 -11.72
N GLU A 126 -9.27 16.48 -12.07
CA GLU A 126 -9.64 17.52 -13.03
C GLU A 126 -10.77 18.45 -12.54
N GLU A 127 -10.91 19.58 -13.22
CA GLU A 127 -11.89 20.62 -12.88
C GLU A 127 -13.33 20.09 -12.93
N GLU A 128 -13.69 19.33 -13.95
CA GLU A 128 -15.04 18.76 -14.09
C GLU A 128 -15.40 17.85 -12.91
N GLN A 129 -14.49 16.96 -12.51
CA GLN A 129 -14.68 16.11 -11.34
C GLN A 129 -14.89 16.94 -10.06
N ALA A 130 -14.18 18.05 -9.90
CA ALA A 130 -14.31 18.93 -8.74
C ALA A 130 -15.65 19.67 -8.72
N LEU A 131 -16.11 20.15 -9.89
CA LEU A 131 -17.38 20.86 -10.05
C LEU A 131 -18.60 19.95 -9.84
N ASP A 132 -18.49 18.66 -10.15
CA ASP A 132 -19.57 17.69 -9.94
C ASP A 132 -19.75 17.27 -8.46
N LYS A 133 -18.70 17.43 -7.61
CA LYS A 133 -18.80 17.02 -6.20
C LYS A 133 -19.82 17.84 -5.42
N ARG A 134 -20.56 17.16 -4.55
CA ARG A 134 -21.56 17.75 -3.65
C ARG A 134 -21.36 17.32 -2.20
N GLY A 135 -21.99 18.05 -1.28
CA GLY A 135 -21.99 17.72 0.15
C GLY A 135 -20.58 17.51 0.72
N PHE A 136 -20.39 16.39 1.41
CA PHE A 136 -19.11 16.04 2.03
C PHE A 136 -17.96 15.89 1.02
N ALA A 137 -18.20 15.29 -0.15
CA ALA A 137 -17.17 15.14 -1.17
C ALA A 137 -16.65 16.50 -1.67
N ARG A 138 -17.51 17.51 -1.79
CA ARG A 138 -17.11 18.88 -2.15
C ARG A 138 -16.20 19.50 -1.09
N PHE A 139 -16.49 19.26 0.19
CA PHE A 139 -15.63 19.70 1.28
C PHE A 139 -14.26 19.04 1.20
N VAL A 140 -14.21 17.72 1.00
CA VAL A 140 -12.95 16.97 0.85
C VAL A 140 -12.15 17.51 -0.32
N VAL A 141 -12.74 17.63 -1.53
CA VAL A 141 -12.04 18.15 -2.71
C VAL A 141 -11.54 19.58 -2.51
N LYS A 142 -12.32 20.45 -1.84
CA LYS A 142 -11.88 21.82 -1.53
C LYS A 142 -10.59 21.87 -0.70
N TYR A 143 -10.37 20.89 0.17
CA TYR A 143 -9.20 20.80 1.06
C TYR A 143 -8.30 19.60 0.76
N GLN A 144 -8.44 18.96 -0.41
CA GLN A 144 -7.74 17.70 -0.71
C GLN A 144 -6.21 17.86 -0.67
N ALA A 145 -5.71 19.04 -1.03
CA ALA A 145 -4.29 19.39 -0.98
C ALA A 145 -3.70 19.46 0.44
N ALA A 146 -4.52 19.50 1.49
CA ALA A 146 -4.06 19.48 2.88
C ALA A 146 -4.47 18.20 3.63
N LEU A 147 -5.52 17.52 3.17
CA LEU A 147 -6.05 16.30 3.79
C LEU A 147 -5.38 15.02 3.26
N ILE A 148 -4.89 15.05 2.02
CA ILE A 148 -4.48 13.85 1.28
C ILE A 148 -3.04 13.99 0.75
N PHE A 149 -2.67 15.17 0.29
CA PHE A 149 -1.33 15.51 -0.23
C PHE A 149 -0.55 16.34 0.78
#